data_AF-A0AB94IY22-F1
#
_entry.id   AF-A0AB94IY22-F1
#
_cell.length_a   1.000
_cell.length_b   1.000
_cell.length_c   1.000
_cell.angle_alpha   90.00
_cell.angle_beta   90.00
_cell.angle_gamma   90.00
#
_symmetry.space_group_name_H-M   'P 1'
#
loop_
_entity.id
_entity.type
_entity.pdbx_description
1 polymer ?
#
loop_
_entity_poly.entity_id
_entity_poly.type
_entity_poly.pdbx_seq_one_letter_code
_entity_poly.pdbx_strand_id
1 'polypeptide(L)'
;MFFGGSNGKKKDEGVRMTPDELRELEAFIAALRRGDFESEAPEFEDPRLRNLSAALGGLLCAHADEYLKMTQDINDVLLSATKASEVLAGLAEKYQKISAGVREDLRTVDELTSDVSGMSSMISRTAEQTTQGGATMEQAKTDIHALAAGNQAAGENLQAMTESMRHLSDSMADIDNLVNIINGIAVQTNLLSLNASIEAARAGDAGRGFAVVAENVRQLAEESKRSVAQIGDHLNGIRTDVMTLGEKFAQLSDGYAKNTESIDKTTEDADGLTGVFGDIGEAMNGLAPVAEKQAASFEGISASLHDTVENIQAVNEDTRGCNDAIFNSLRKINDMRAGLLKYDLPLQSNDIIDLAKTDHMLWLARVNQMMWGNLDPDPDAAADYANCRLGKWYAGEGRKRYGSTQPYRDLGGCHERFHRACADAIRAYSSGKKEKASAMVPGIISLSKEVLRALDAIKALRV
;
A
#
# COMPACT_ATOMS: atom_id res chain seq x y z
N MET A 1 73.46 -99.57 25.30
CA MET A 1 74.17 -98.48 25.99
C MET A 1 74.79 -97.57 24.94
N PHE A 2 74.57 -96.27 25.11
CA PHE A 2 75.31 -95.12 24.55
C PHE A 2 75.21 -94.76 23.06
N PHE A 3 74.21 -93.89 22.82
CA PHE A 3 74.24 -92.63 22.06
C PHE A 3 75.56 -92.17 21.40
N GLY A 4 75.44 -91.77 20.14
CA GLY A 4 76.30 -90.80 19.48
C GLY A 4 75.44 -89.85 18.63
N GLY A 5 75.07 -88.71 19.20
CA GLY A 5 74.30 -87.67 18.52
C GLY A 5 75.18 -86.83 17.60
N SER A 6 74.71 -86.58 16.36
CA SER A 6 75.23 -85.53 15.50
C SER A 6 74.30 -84.33 15.60
N ASN A 7 74.63 -83.43 16.53
CA ASN A 7 73.94 -82.18 16.77
C ASN A 7 74.45 -81.14 15.75
N GLY A 8 73.80 -81.09 14.58
CA GLY A 8 74.01 -80.02 13.60
C GLY A 8 73.37 -78.72 14.08
N LYS A 9 73.97 -78.06 15.08
CA LYS A 9 73.63 -76.68 15.44
C LYS A 9 73.98 -75.78 14.26
N LYS A 10 73.00 -75.41 13.44
CA LYS A 10 73.04 -74.11 12.78
C LYS A 10 73.19 -73.08 13.91
N LYS A 11 74.35 -72.44 14.00
CA LYS A 11 74.47 -71.22 14.81
C LYS A 11 73.40 -70.27 14.28
N ASP A 12 72.37 -70.01 15.08
CA ASP A 12 71.51 -68.86 14.88
C ASP A 12 72.44 -67.66 15.12
N GLU A 13 73.03 -67.16 14.04
CA GLU A 13 73.70 -65.86 14.06
C GLU A 13 72.58 -64.87 14.36
N GLY A 14 72.45 -64.52 15.64
CA GLY A 14 71.52 -63.50 16.10
C GLY A 14 71.73 -62.23 15.28
N VAL A 15 70.65 -61.48 15.06
CA VAL A 15 70.67 -60.20 14.36
C VAL A 15 71.83 -59.35 14.91
N ARG A 16 72.86 -59.14 14.10
CA ARG A 16 73.99 -58.27 14.46
C ARG A 16 73.67 -56.88 13.97
N MET A 17 72.90 -56.15 14.76
CA MET A 17 72.67 -54.73 14.52
C MET A 17 73.90 -53.95 14.93
N THR A 18 74.44 -53.15 14.01
CA THR A 18 75.50 -52.20 14.35
C THR A 18 74.94 -51.09 15.25
N PRO A 19 75.77 -50.43 16.07
CA PRO A 19 75.34 -49.26 16.84
C PRO A 19 74.80 -48.10 15.97
N ASP A 20 75.12 -48.08 14.68
CA ASP A 20 74.66 -47.06 13.73
C ASP A 20 73.25 -47.39 13.23
N GLU A 21 73.02 -48.63 12.80
CA GLU A 21 71.69 -49.12 12.39
C GLU A 21 70.66 -49.05 13.53
N LEU A 22 71.09 -49.32 14.78
CA LEU A 22 70.22 -49.16 15.95
C LEU A 22 69.82 -47.70 16.15
N ARG A 23 70.78 -46.76 16.01
CA ARG A 23 70.50 -45.33 16.14
C ARG A 23 69.58 -44.82 15.04
N GLU A 24 69.71 -45.30 13.81
CA GLU A 24 68.82 -44.95 12.70
C GLU A 24 67.39 -45.44 12.94
N LEU A 25 67.22 -46.69 13.38
CA LEU A 25 65.91 -47.23 13.73
C LEU A 25 65.29 -46.50 14.94
N GLU A 26 66.07 -46.21 15.98
CA GLU A 26 65.63 -45.43 17.14
C GLU A 26 65.22 -44.00 16.75
N ALA A 27 65.97 -43.36 15.84
CA ALA A 27 65.66 -42.03 15.33
C ALA A 27 64.35 -42.03 14.53
N PHE A 28 64.15 -43.03 13.66
CA PHE A 28 62.91 -43.22 12.90
C PHE A 28 61.71 -43.44 13.83
N ILE A 29 61.81 -44.35 14.81
CA ILE A 29 60.76 -44.58 15.81
C ILE A 29 60.50 -43.32 16.65
N ALA A 30 61.54 -42.55 16.98
CA ALA A 30 61.39 -41.30 17.71
C ALA A 30 60.68 -40.22 16.87
N ALA A 31 60.90 -40.20 15.55
CA ALA A 31 60.18 -39.33 14.60
C ALA A 31 58.70 -39.73 14.54
N LEU A 32 58.40 -41.02 14.39
CA LEU A 32 57.02 -41.55 14.45
C LEU A 32 56.31 -41.17 15.75
N ARG A 33 57.00 -41.28 16.90
CA ARG A 33 56.43 -40.90 18.20
C ARG A 33 56.12 -39.41 18.30
N ARG A 34 56.88 -38.56 17.62
CA ARG A 34 56.60 -37.12 17.52
C ARG A 34 55.52 -36.79 16.49
N GLY A 35 55.10 -37.79 15.70
CA GLY A 35 54.14 -37.67 14.61
C GLY A 35 54.69 -36.91 13.41
N ASP A 36 55.99 -37.12 13.15
CA ASP A 36 56.60 -36.80 11.87
C ASP A 36 56.24 -37.93 10.89
N PHE A 37 55.31 -37.65 9.97
CA PHE A 37 54.86 -38.62 8.98
C PHE A 37 55.60 -38.50 7.63
N GLU A 38 56.54 -37.57 7.50
CA GLU A 38 57.35 -37.38 6.29
C GLU A 38 58.69 -38.13 6.35
N SER A 39 59.10 -38.59 7.55
CA SER A 39 60.31 -39.41 7.74
C SER A 39 60.32 -40.68 6.87
N GLU A 40 61.44 -40.94 6.19
CA GLU A 40 61.65 -42.14 5.39
C GLU A 40 62.13 -43.32 6.26
N ALA A 41 61.63 -44.53 5.98
CA ALA A 41 62.05 -45.74 6.70
C ALA A 41 63.51 -46.10 6.33
N PRO A 42 64.41 -46.33 7.30
CA PRO A 42 65.81 -46.62 7.03
C PRO A 42 66.00 -47.95 6.29
N GLU A 43 66.94 -47.99 5.34
CA GLU A 43 67.28 -49.21 4.60
C GLU A 43 68.40 -49.99 5.30
N PHE A 44 68.18 -51.30 5.54
CA PHE A 44 69.13 -52.17 6.21
C PHE A 44 69.61 -53.31 5.30
N GLU A 45 70.88 -53.71 5.43
CA GLU A 45 71.44 -54.87 4.72
C GLU A 45 70.89 -56.20 5.26
N ASP A 46 70.69 -56.31 6.60
CA ASP A 46 70.11 -57.49 7.23
C ASP A 46 68.62 -57.67 6.82
N PRO A 47 68.23 -58.80 6.21
CA PRO A 47 66.85 -59.03 5.77
C PRO A 47 65.80 -58.94 6.88
N ARG A 48 66.13 -59.28 8.13
CA ARG A 48 65.18 -59.22 9.27
C ARG A 48 64.94 -57.77 9.69
N LEU A 49 66.00 -56.95 9.73
CA LEU A 49 65.89 -55.51 10.01
C LEU A 49 65.18 -54.76 8.89
N ARG A 50 65.47 -55.10 7.64
CA ARG A 50 64.77 -54.55 6.47
C ARG A 50 63.28 -54.83 6.51
N ASN A 51 62.87 -56.06 6.86
CA ASN A 51 61.45 -56.40 6.99
C ASN A 51 60.76 -55.63 8.13
N LEU A 52 61.45 -55.42 9.25
CA LEU A 52 60.94 -54.61 10.36
C LEU A 52 60.79 -53.13 9.96
N SER A 53 61.82 -52.57 9.32
CA SER A 53 61.79 -51.19 8.81
C SER A 53 60.67 -50.99 7.80
N ALA A 54 60.50 -51.91 6.86
CA ALA A 54 59.41 -51.89 5.88
C ALA A 54 58.02 -52.00 6.54
N ALA A 55 57.87 -52.84 7.58
CA ALA A 55 56.61 -52.94 8.32
C ALA A 55 56.28 -51.65 9.09
N LEU A 56 57.29 -51.03 9.73
CA LEU A 56 57.13 -49.73 10.41
C LEU A 56 56.86 -48.60 9.41
N GLY A 57 57.51 -48.60 8.25
CA GLY A 57 57.25 -47.67 7.15
C GLY A 57 55.85 -47.85 6.55
N GLY A 58 55.37 -49.08 6.41
CA GLY A 58 53.99 -49.37 5.99
C GLY A 58 52.95 -48.89 7.01
N LEU A 59 53.22 -49.08 8.32
CA LEU A 59 52.39 -48.57 9.40
C LEU A 59 52.33 -47.03 9.38
N LEU A 60 53.48 -46.39 9.19
CA LEU A 60 53.61 -44.95 9.03
C LEU A 60 52.75 -44.43 7.88
N CYS A 61 52.89 -45.01 6.68
CA CYS A 61 52.12 -44.61 5.50
C CYS A 61 50.61 -44.77 5.74
N ALA A 62 50.19 -45.90 6.31
CA ALA A 62 48.78 -46.15 6.62
C ALA A 62 48.20 -45.12 7.61
N HIS A 63 48.96 -44.75 8.66
CA HIS A 63 48.52 -43.73 9.60
C HIS A 63 48.54 -42.34 8.96
N ALA A 64 49.55 -42.01 8.16
CA ALA A 64 49.63 -40.73 7.45
C ALA A 64 48.41 -40.53 6.54
N ASP A 65 48.02 -41.56 5.78
CA ASP A 65 46.83 -41.55 4.94
C ASP A 65 45.54 -41.38 5.75
N GLU A 66 45.42 -42.06 6.90
CA GLU A 66 44.25 -41.94 7.78
C GLU A 66 44.14 -40.54 8.41
N TYR A 67 45.25 -39.99 8.92
CA TYR A 67 45.30 -38.63 9.47
C TYR A 67 45.07 -37.55 8.42
N LEU A 68 45.61 -37.74 7.20
CA LEU A 68 45.37 -36.85 6.06
C LEU A 68 43.88 -36.84 5.70
N LYS A 69 43.29 -38.03 5.54
CA LYS A 69 41.86 -38.17 5.24
C LYS A 69 41.00 -37.55 6.34
N MET A 70 41.30 -37.83 7.61
CA MET A 70 40.58 -37.24 8.75
C MET A 70 40.71 -35.70 8.77
N THR A 71 41.87 -35.16 8.41
CA THR A 71 42.10 -33.72 8.29
C THR A 71 41.25 -33.11 7.17
N GLN A 72 41.17 -33.78 6.01
CA GLN A 72 40.32 -33.37 4.88
C GLN A 72 38.83 -33.42 5.25
N ASP A 73 38.36 -34.52 5.84
CA ASP A 73 36.97 -34.69 6.27
C ASP A 73 36.57 -33.60 7.29
N ILE A 74 37.42 -33.35 8.29
CA ILE A 74 37.21 -32.28 9.29
C ILE A 74 37.19 -30.90 8.61
N ASN A 75 38.06 -30.66 7.63
CA ASN A 75 38.09 -29.41 6.88
C ASN A 75 36.79 -29.18 6.09
N ASP A 76 36.25 -30.22 5.47
CA ASP A 76 34.99 -30.16 4.72
C ASP A 76 33.78 -29.92 5.63
N VAL A 77 33.77 -30.53 6.82
CA VAL A 77 32.75 -30.28 7.85
C VAL A 77 32.84 -28.82 8.34
N LEU A 78 34.05 -28.29 8.58
CA LEU A 78 34.23 -26.87 8.94
C LEU A 78 33.72 -25.94 7.85
N LEU A 79 34.09 -26.20 6.60
CA LEU A 79 33.63 -25.38 5.48
C LEU A 79 32.10 -25.41 5.37
N SER A 80 31.48 -26.58 5.54
CA SER A 80 30.02 -26.72 5.54
C SER A 80 29.37 -25.96 6.70
N ALA A 81 29.94 -26.04 7.91
CA ALA A 81 29.45 -25.31 9.08
C ALA A 81 29.59 -23.78 8.93
N THR A 82 30.68 -23.28 8.32
CA THR A 82 30.83 -21.83 8.05
C THR A 82 29.79 -21.33 7.06
N LYS A 83 29.49 -22.11 6.00
CA LYS A 83 28.40 -21.80 5.05
C LYS A 83 27.04 -21.80 5.73
N ALA A 84 26.76 -22.77 6.61
CA ALA A 84 25.51 -22.79 7.36
C ALA A 84 25.37 -21.57 8.28
N SER A 85 26.46 -21.12 8.91
CA SER A 85 26.48 -19.87 9.70
C SER A 85 26.18 -18.62 8.85
N GLU A 86 26.72 -18.53 7.63
CA GLU A 86 26.39 -17.45 6.68
C GLU A 86 24.91 -17.44 6.31
N VAL A 87 24.31 -18.61 6.04
CA VAL A 87 22.88 -18.74 5.73
C VAL A 87 22.02 -18.26 6.90
N LEU A 88 22.34 -18.64 8.13
CA LEU A 88 21.61 -18.19 9.32
C LEU A 88 21.72 -16.68 9.54
N ALA A 89 22.90 -16.08 9.29
CA ALA A 89 23.07 -14.63 9.36
C ALA A 89 22.17 -13.91 8.35
N GLY A 90 22.10 -14.40 7.11
CA GLY A 90 21.19 -13.86 6.09
C GLY A 90 19.72 -14.09 6.42
N LEU A 91 19.37 -15.18 7.10
CA LEU A 91 18.02 -15.48 7.53
C LEU A 91 17.54 -14.50 8.63
N ALA A 92 18.40 -14.21 9.61
CA ALA A 92 18.12 -13.23 10.66
C ALA A 92 17.83 -11.82 10.08
N GLU A 93 18.63 -11.38 9.09
CA GLU A 93 18.40 -10.10 8.41
C GLU A 93 17.04 -10.07 7.70
N LYS A 94 16.67 -11.15 7.02
CA LYS A 94 15.35 -11.27 6.35
C LYS A 94 14.21 -11.19 7.36
N TYR A 95 14.29 -11.89 8.50
CA TYR A 95 13.25 -11.85 9.51
C TYR A 95 13.12 -10.48 10.18
N GLN A 96 14.21 -9.73 10.36
CA GLN A 96 14.12 -8.34 10.83
C GLN A 96 13.34 -7.46 9.85
N LYS A 97 13.56 -7.61 8.54
CA LYS A 97 12.81 -6.87 7.50
C LYS A 97 11.33 -7.26 7.50
N ILE A 98 11.03 -8.56 7.60
CA ILE A 98 9.64 -9.04 7.69
C ILE A 98 8.98 -8.47 8.96
N SER A 99 9.66 -8.50 10.10
CA SER A 99 9.16 -7.94 11.37
C SER A 99 8.84 -6.45 11.26
N ALA A 100 9.66 -5.67 10.55
CA ALA A 100 9.38 -4.26 10.29
C ALA A 100 8.15 -4.07 9.38
N GLY A 101 8.05 -4.87 8.31
CA GLY A 101 6.90 -4.86 7.40
C GLY A 101 5.59 -5.18 8.11
N VAL A 102 5.55 -6.24 8.91
CA VAL A 102 4.34 -6.66 9.64
C VAL A 102 3.89 -5.59 10.66
N ARG A 103 4.83 -4.85 11.29
CA ARG A 103 4.46 -3.72 12.16
C ARG A 103 3.83 -2.56 11.38
N GLU A 104 4.29 -2.30 10.17
CA GLU A 104 3.69 -1.28 9.30
C GLU A 104 2.32 -1.72 8.80
N ASP A 105 2.16 -3.01 8.48
CA ASP A 105 0.86 -3.59 8.12
C ASP A 105 -0.14 -3.46 9.28
N LEU A 106 0.28 -3.73 10.52
CA LEU A 106 -0.56 -3.53 11.72
C LEU A 106 -1.02 -2.07 11.85
N ARG A 107 -0.12 -1.10 11.68
CA ARG A 107 -0.45 0.33 11.71
C ARG A 107 -1.48 0.69 10.63
N THR A 108 -1.33 0.11 9.44
CA THR A 108 -2.26 0.31 8.32
C THR A 108 -3.63 -0.28 8.63
N VAL A 109 -3.69 -1.45 9.28
CA VAL A 109 -4.96 -2.08 9.70
C VAL A 109 -5.67 -1.25 10.78
N ASP A 110 -4.93 -0.64 11.72
CA ASP A 110 -5.51 0.26 12.72
C ASP A 110 -6.15 1.50 12.06
N GLU A 111 -5.46 2.12 11.09
CA GLU A 111 -6.00 3.24 10.30
C GLU A 111 -7.26 2.84 9.54
N LEU A 112 -7.25 1.70 8.86
CA LEU A 112 -8.40 1.19 8.12
C LEU A 112 -9.59 0.86 9.04
N THR A 113 -9.33 0.40 10.26
CA THR A 113 -10.36 0.15 11.29
C THR A 113 -11.03 1.46 11.71
N SER A 114 -10.23 2.53 11.92
CA SER A 114 -10.76 3.87 12.18
C SER A 114 -11.59 4.39 11.01
N ASP A 115 -11.13 4.20 9.77
CA ASP A 115 -11.84 4.63 8.57
C ASP A 115 -13.21 3.93 8.43
N VAL A 116 -13.29 2.64 8.74
CA VAL A 116 -14.57 1.90 8.76
C VAL A 116 -15.51 2.44 9.83
N SER A 117 -15.01 2.77 11.02
CA SER A 117 -15.82 3.41 12.05
C SER A 117 -16.38 4.77 11.58
N GLY A 118 -15.53 5.57 10.91
CA GLY A 118 -15.94 6.82 10.27
C GLY A 118 -17.00 6.61 9.19
N MET A 119 -16.84 5.58 8.36
CA MET A 119 -17.80 5.19 7.33
C MET A 119 -19.16 4.82 7.93
N SER A 120 -19.19 4.02 9.00
CA SER A 120 -20.44 3.67 9.69
C SER A 120 -21.17 4.91 10.21
N SER A 121 -20.45 5.86 10.81
CA SER A 121 -21.04 7.14 11.24
C SER A 121 -21.60 7.94 10.07
N MET A 122 -20.89 7.99 8.94
CA MET A 122 -21.36 8.66 7.73
C MET A 122 -22.62 8.01 7.16
N ILE A 123 -22.66 6.67 7.08
CA ILE A 123 -23.85 5.93 6.62
C ILE A 123 -25.06 6.27 7.47
N SER A 124 -24.94 6.23 8.80
CA SER A 124 -26.05 6.57 9.70
C SER A 124 -26.52 8.02 9.50
N ARG A 125 -25.59 8.97 9.42
CA ARG A 125 -25.93 10.39 9.22
C ARG A 125 -26.61 10.62 7.88
N THR A 126 -26.11 10.03 6.80
CA THR A 126 -26.71 10.15 5.47
C THR A 126 -28.09 9.48 5.41
N ALA A 127 -28.29 8.34 6.07
CA ALA A 127 -29.60 7.69 6.18
C ALA A 127 -30.63 8.56 6.91
N GLU A 128 -30.23 9.21 8.01
CA GLU A 128 -31.06 10.15 8.75
C GLU A 128 -31.43 11.37 7.90
N GLN A 129 -30.43 11.99 7.25
CA GLN A 129 -30.66 13.12 6.33
C GLN A 129 -31.57 12.75 5.16
N THR A 130 -31.48 11.52 4.66
CA THR A 130 -32.32 11.00 3.58
C THR A 130 -33.76 10.85 4.03
N THR A 131 -33.99 10.32 5.24
CA THR A 131 -35.33 10.19 5.82
C THR A 131 -35.95 11.56 6.06
N GLN A 132 -35.18 12.50 6.63
CA GLN A 132 -35.64 13.88 6.84
C GLN A 132 -35.93 14.61 5.52
N GLY A 133 -35.08 14.42 4.51
CA GLY A 133 -35.26 14.96 3.16
C GLY A 133 -36.52 14.43 2.49
N GLY A 134 -36.75 13.11 2.57
CA GLY A 134 -37.96 12.46 2.08
C GLY A 134 -39.23 13.00 2.75
N ALA A 135 -39.25 13.13 4.08
CA ALA A 135 -40.38 13.70 4.80
C ALA A 135 -40.66 15.16 4.39
N THR A 136 -39.59 15.95 4.19
CA THR A 136 -39.71 17.33 3.72
C THR A 136 -40.30 17.39 2.30
N MET A 137 -39.94 16.43 1.44
CA MET A 137 -40.45 16.35 0.07
C MET A 137 -41.94 15.97 0.02
N GLU A 138 -42.38 15.05 0.89
CA GLU A 138 -43.80 14.70 1.00
C GLU A 138 -44.65 15.89 1.50
N GLN A 139 -44.10 16.71 2.40
CA GLN A 139 -44.75 17.96 2.78
C GLN A 139 -44.81 18.94 1.60
N ALA A 140 -43.71 19.09 0.85
CA ALA A 140 -43.68 19.96 -0.33
C ALA A 140 -44.71 19.54 -1.39
N LYS A 141 -44.88 18.23 -1.63
CA LYS A 141 -45.95 17.72 -2.52
C LYS A 141 -47.34 18.12 -2.05
N THR A 142 -47.60 18.00 -0.74
CA THR A 142 -48.87 18.42 -0.15
C THR A 142 -49.13 19.91 -0.40
N ASP A 143 -48.11 20.75 -0.21
CA ASP A 143 -48.20 22.19 -0.43
C ASP A 143 -48.40 22.55 -1.91
N ILE A 144 -47.72 21.83 -2.83
CA ILE A 144 -47.89 21.98 -4.28
C ILE A 144 -49.32 21.62 -4.70
N HIS A 145 -49.89 20.52 -4.19
CA HIS A 145 -51.27 20.15 -4.47
C HIS A 145 -52.26 21.21 -3.97
N ALA A 146 -52.03 21.78 -2.78
CA ALA A 146 -52.85 22.87 -2.28
C ALA A 146 -52.74 24.12 -3.17
N LEU A 147 -51.54 24.43 -3.66
CA LEU A 147 -51.30 25.53 -4.59
C LEU A 147 -52.01 25.31 -5.94
N ALA A 148 -51.97 24.09 -6.48
CA ALA A 148 -52.67 23.70 -7.70
C ALA A 148 -54.18 23.95 -7.58
N ALA A 149 -54.78 23.48 -6.48
CA ALA A 149 -56.20 23.67 -6.20
C ALA A 149 -56.55 25.17 -6.07
N GLY A 150 -55.72 25.96 -5.39
CA GLY A 150 -55.91 27.41 -5.26
C GLY A 150 -55.80 28.13 -6.60
N ASN A 151 -54.85 27.75 -7.46
CA ASN A 151 -54.65 28.33 -8.78
C ASN A 151 -55.85 28.02 -9.71
N GLN A 152 -56.37 26.79 -9.66
CA GLN A 152 -57.57 26.41 -10.41
C GLN A 152 -58.80 27.21 -9.96
N ALA A 153 -59.06 27.28 -8.65
CA ALA A 153 -60.21 28.03 -8.12
C ALA A 153 -60.16 29.51 -8.49
N ALA A 154 -58.95 30.10 -8.51
CA ALA A 154 -58.77 31.48 -8.94
C ALA A 154 -59.05 31.66 -10.45
N GLY A 155 -58.63 30.70 -11.28
CA GLY A 155 -58.95 30.66 -12.70
C GLY A 155 -60.46 30.57 -12.98
N GLU A 156 -61.19 29.72 -12.23
CA GLU A 156 -62.65 29.60 -12.33
C GLU A 156 -63.37 30.90 -11.93
N ASN A 157 -62.93 31.56 -10.85
CA ASN A 157 -63.46 32.87 -10.46
C ASN A 157 -63.23 33.93 -11.54
N LEU A 158 -62.07 33.90 -12.20
CA LEU A 158 -61.75 34.84 -13.27
C LEU A 158 -62.64 34.64 -14.51
N GLN A 159 -62.99 33.39 -14.83
CA GLN A 159 -63.96 33.09 -15.90
C GLN A 159 -65.34 33.65 -15.56
N ALA A 160 -65.81 33.46 -14.31
CA ALA A 160 -67.08 34.03 -13.84
C ALA A 160 -67.09 35.57 -13.88
N MET A 161 -65.97 36.22 -13.52
CA MET A 161 -65.80 37.67 -13.61
C MET A 161 -65.82 38.17 -15.06
N THR A 162 -65.23 37.41 -15.98
CA THR A 162 -65.23 37.71 -17.42
C THR A 162 -66.65 37.65 -18.00
N GLU A 163 -67.45 36.63 -17.64
CA GLU A 163 -68.84 36.54 -18.08
C GLU A 163 -69.71 37.66 -17.48
N SER A 164 -69.49 38.00 -16.21
CA SER A 164 -70.16 39.15 -15.57
C SER A 164 -69.86 40.46 -16.28
N MET A 165 -68.62 40.63 -16.77
CA MET A 165 -68.24 41.79 -17.57
C MET A 165 -68.91 41.82 -18.95
N ARG A 166 -69.07 40.65 -19.57
CA ARG A 166 -69.82 40.53 -20.82
C ARG A 166 -71.27 40.98 -20.64
N HIS A 167 -71.94 40.50 -19.57
CA HIS A 167 -73.29 40.93 -19.22
C HIS A 167 -73.40 42.44 -18.93
N LEU A 168 -72.40 43.02 -18.26
CA LEU A 168 -72.35 44.46 -18.01
C LEU A 168 -72.20 45.25 -19.31
N SER A 169 -71.35 44.80 -20.24
CA SER A 169 -71.19 45.40 -21.57
C SER A 169 -72.50 45.35 -22.37
N ASP A 170 -73.19 44.21 -22.38
CA ASP A 170 -74.49 44.05 -23.05
C ASP A 170 -75.53 45.02 -22.45
N SER A 171 -75.59 45.10 -21.12
CA SER A 171 -76.50 46.01 -20.40
C SER A 171 -76.20 47.48 -20.72
N MET A 172 -74.93 47.85 -20.87
CA MET A 172 -74.53 49.22 -21.26
C MET A 172 -74.99 49.54 -22.68
N ALA A 173 -74.94 48.59 -23.61
CA ALA A 173 -75.44 48.79 -24.97
C ALA A 173 -76.97 49.00 -25.00
N ASP A 174 -77.71 48.27 -24.16
CA ASP A 174 -79.16 48.47 -24.00
C ASP A 174 -79.49 49.86 -23.44
N ILE A 175 -78.75 50.33 -22.44
CA ILE A 175 -78.95 51.69 -21.90
C ILE A 175 -78.60 52.75 -22.94
N ASP A 176 -77.53 52.55 -23.73
CA ASP A 176 -77.14 53.48 -24.82
C ASP A 176 -78.28 53.62 -25.86
N ASN A 177 -78.95 52.52 -26.19
CA ASN A 177 -80.15 52.54 -27.04
C ASN A 177 -81.30 53.34 -26.41
N LEU A 178 -81.56 53.17 -25.11
CA LEU A 178 -82.58 53.92 -24.39
C LEU A 178 -82.26 55.42 -24.34
N VAL A 179 -81.00 55.78 -24.07
CA VAL A 179 -80.51 57.17 -24.08
C VAL A 179 -80.73 57.80 -25.46
N ASN A 180 -80.46 57.07 -26.55
CA ASN A 180 -80.72 57.55 -27.92
C ASN A 180 -82.21 57.76 -28.20
N ILE A 181 -83.08 56.87 -27.73
CA ILE A 181 -84.54 57.02 -27.85
C ILE A 181 -85.01 58.26 -27.08
N ILE A 182 -84.57 58.44 -25.83
CA ILE A 182 -84.96 59.59 -24.99
C ILE A 182 -84.45 60.89 -25.60
N ASN A 183 -83.22 60.91 -26.15
CA ASN A 183 -82.71 62.05 -26.89
C ASN A 183 -83.62 62.40 -28.09
N GLY A 184 -84.05 61.38 -28.85
CA GLY A 184 -85.00 61.54 -29.94
C GLY A 184 -86.34 62.13 -29.49
N ILE A 185 -86.90 61.63 -28.38
CA ILE A 185 -88.14 62.16 -27.77
C ILE A 185 -87.95 63.60 -27.31
N ALA A 186 -86.83 63.92 -26.66
CA ALA A 186 -86.52 65.27 -26.21
C ALA A 186 -86.43 66.25 -27.39
N VAL A 187 -85.77 65.86 -28.48
CA VAL A 187 -85.69 66.66 -29.73
C VAL A 187 -87.07 66.84 -30.37
N GLN A 188 -87.88 65.78 -30.47
CA GLN A 188 -89.24 65.87 -31.00
C GLN A 188 -90.14 66.76 -30.14
N THR A 189 -90.06 66.63 -28.82
CA THR A 189 -90.83 67.44 -27.86
C THR A 189 -90.43 68.90 -27.94
N ASN A 190 -89.14 69.19 -28.06
CA ASN A 190 -88.62 70.54 -28.29
C ASN A 190 -89.20 71.15 -29.58
N LEU A 191 -89.19 70.40 -30.69
CA LEU A 191 -89.79 70.84 -31.96
C LEU A 191 -91.32 71.03 -31.88
N LEU A 192 -92.03 70.12 -31.20
CA LEU A 192 -93.48 70.24 -30.99
C LEU A 192 -93.82 71.48 -30.17
N SER A 193 -93.09 71.70 -29.07
CA SER A 193 -93.28 72.83 -28.18
C SER A 193 -92.92 74.16 -28.86
N LEU A 194 -91.94 74.16 -29.76
CA LEU A 194 -91.59 75.31 -30.58
C LEU A 194 -92.73 75.65 -31.55
N ASN A 195 -93.26 74.65 -32.27
CA ASN A 195 -94.39 74.84 -33.17
C ASN A 195 -95.64 75.32 -32.41
N ALA A 196 -95.91 74.76 -31.23
CA ALA A 196 -97.01 75.19 -30.36
C ALA A 196 -96.83 76.61 -29.83
N SER A 197 -95.59 77.00 -29.46
CA SER A 197 -95.28 78.37 -29.03
C SER A 197 -95.48 79.39 -30.17
N ILE A 198 -95.10 79.02 -31.40
CA ILE A 198 -95.32 79.85 -32.60
C ILE A 198 -96.82 80.04 -32.86
N GLU A 199 -97.61 78.96 -32.82
CA GLU A 199 -99.05 79.04 -33.11
C GLU A 199 -99.83 79.74 -31.99
N ALA A 200 -99.39 79.57 -30.73
CA ALA A 200 -99.93 80.31 -29.59
C ALA A 200 -99.64 81.83 -29.67
N ALA A 201 -98.47 82.22 -30.16
CA ALA A 201 -98.15 83.62 -30.46
C ALA A 201 -99.02 84.18 -31.61
N ARG A 202 -99.37 83.32 -32.58
CA ARG A 202 -100.22 83.65 -33.74
C ARG A 202 -101.69 83.90 -33.36
N ALA A 203 -102.19 83.25 -32.31
CA ALA A 203 -103.53 83.44 -31.75
C ALA A 203 -103.67 84.72 -30.88
N GLY A 204 -102.60 85.50 -30.70
CA GLY A 204 -102.62 86.79 -29.99
C GLY A 204 -103.05 86.67 -28.52
N ASP A 205 -103.96 87.54 -28.07
CA ASP A 205 -104.37 87.64 -26.66
C ASP A 205 -105.05 86.36 -26.12
N ALA A 206 -105.70 85.57 -26.99
CA ALA A 206 -106.34 84.30 -26.63
C ALA A 206 -105.34 83.14 -26.42
N GLY A 207 -104.11 83.26 -26.96
CA GLY A 207 -103.07 82.21 -26.92
C GLY A 207 -102.04 82.35 -25.79
N ARG A 208 -102.05 83.45 -25.01
CA ARG A 208 -101.03 83.74 -23.98
C ARG A 208 -100.80 82.60 -22.98
N GLY A 209 -101.86 81.98 -22.46
CA GLY A 209 -101.74 80.86 -21.51
C GLY A 209 -101.09 79.63 -22.14
N PHE A 210 -101.41 79.34 -23.39
CA PHE A 210 -100.80 78.23 -24.15
C PHE A 210 -99.34 78.51 -24.50
N ALA A 211 -98.98 79.77 -24.82
CA ALA A 211 -97.59 80.15 -25.10
C ALA A 211 -96.68 79.92 -23.89
N VAL A 212 -97.14 80.24 -22.67
CA VAL A 212 -96.38 79.99 -21.44
C VAL A 212 -96.18 78.49 -21.19
N VAL A 213 -97.20 77.67 -21.41
CA VAL A 213 -97.08 76.21 -21.28
C VAL A 213 -96.11 75.64 -22.32
N ALA A 214 -96.22 76.09 -23.57
CA ALA A 214 -95.36 75.62 -24.65
C ALA A 214 -93.87 75.99 -24.43
N GLU A 215 -93.57 77.20 -23.92
CA GLU A 215 -92.19 77.58 -23.56
C GLU A 215 -91.64 76.79 -22.36
N ASN A 216 -92.47 76.47 -21.35
CA ASN A 216 -92.06 75.59 -20.25
C ASN A 216 -91.76 74.17 -20.74
N VAL A 217 -92.60 73.62 -21.64
CA VAL A 217 -92.35 72.30 -22.27
C VAL A 217 -91.05 72.33 -23.09
N ARG A 218 -90.76 73.44 -23.78
CA ARG A 218 -89.52 73.64 -24.53
C ARG A 218 -88.29 73.62 -23.62
N GLN A 219 -88.35 74.33 -22.49
CA GLN A 219 -87.27 74.33 -21.50
C GLN A 219 -87.04 72.94 -20.90
N LEU A 220 -88.10 72.23 -20.52
CA LEU A 220 -88.03 70.85 -20.02
C LEU A 220 -87.43 69.89 -21.05
N ALA A 221 -87.73 70.06 -22.34
CA ALA A 221 -87.16 69.26 -23.41
C ALA A 221 -85.66 69.52 -23.61
N GLU A 222 -85.22 70.79 -23.55
CA GLU A 222 -83.79 71.13 -23.65
C GLU A 222 -83.00 70.69 -22.41
N GLU A 223 -83.61 70.78 -21.22
CA GLU A 223 -83.04 70.25 -19.98
C GLU A 223 -82.93 68.71 -20.02
N SER A 224 -83.96 68.03 -20.52
CA SER A 224 -83.94 66.57 -20.74
C SER A 224 -82.82 66.17 -21.69
N LYS A 225 -82.65 66.91 -22.80
CA LYS A 225 -81.57 66.68 -23.76
C LYS A 225 -80.18 66.86 -23.13
N ARG A 226 -79.99 67.88 -22.29
CA ARG A 226 -78.73 68.08 -21.56
C ARG A 226 -78.45 66.93 -20.58
N SER A 227 -79.46 66.50 -19.81
CA SER A 227 -79.33 65.37 -18.89
C SER A 227 -79.00 64.07 -19.60
N VAL A 228 -79.64 63.81 -20.75
CA VAL A 228 -79.37 62.64 -21.60
C VAL A 228 -77.94 62.66 -22.15
N ALA A 229 -77.42 63.84 -22.53
CA ALA A 229 -76.02 63.97 -22.94
C ALA A 229 -75.05 63.63 -21.79
N GLN A 230 -75.31 64.09 -20.58
CA GLN A 230 -74.50 63.75 -19.39
C GLN A 230 -74.54 62.24 -19.08
N ILE A 231 -75.70 61.60 -19.21
CA ILE A 231 -75.82 60.14 -19.08
C ILE A 231 -74.97 59.44 -20.15
N GLY A 232 -75.01 59.91 -21.39
CA GLY A 232 -74.16 59.39 -22.48
C GLY A 232 -72.67 59.48 -22.18
N ASP A 233 -72.20 60.61 -21.65
CA ASP A 233 -70.80 60.78 -21.24
C ASP A 233 -70.41 59.80 -20.13
N HIS A 234 -71.27 59.61 -19.12
CA HIS A 234 -71.04 58.63 -18.05
C HIS A 234 -71.02 57.19 -18.57
N LEU A 235 -71.91 56.82 -19.51
CA LEU A 235 -71.91 55.50 -20.14
C LEU A 235 -70.65 55.24 -20.94
N ASN A 236 -70.12 56.24 -21.66
CA ASN A 236 -68.85 56.12 -22.36
C ASN A 236 -67.67 55.89 -21.41
N GLY A 237 -67.69 56.55 -20.24
CA GLY A 237 -66.73 56.29 -19.16
C GLY A 237 -66.80 54.83 -18.67
N ILE A 238 -67.99 54.36 -18.31
CA ILE A 238 -68.21 52.98 -17.85
C ILE A 238 -67.80 51.97 -18.93
N ARG A 239 -68.13 52.21 -20.20
CA ARG A 239 -67.73 51.35 -21.33
C ARG A 239 -66.20 51.23 -21.42
N THR A 240 -65.50 52.34 -21.25
CA THR A 240 -64.02 52.36 -21.27
C THR A 240 -63.44 51.56 -20.10
N ASP A 241 -64.00 51.69 -18.91
CA ASP A 241 -63.56 50.94 -17.73
C ASP A 241 -63.81 49.43 -17.89
N VAL A 242 -64.95 49.03 -18.46
CA VAL A 242 -65.29 47.64 -18.77
C VAL A 242 -64.29 47.04 -19.77
N MET A 243 -63.97 47.75 -20.86
CA MET A 243 -62.95 47.30 -21.82
C MET A 243 -61.58 47.15 -21.14
N THR A 244 -61.21 48.13 -20.33
CA THR A 244 -59.91 48.15 -19.64
C THR A 244 -59.75 46.96 -18.70
N LEU A 245 -60.77 46.59 -17.89
CA LEU A 245 -60.64 45.38 -17.07
C LEU A 245 -61.00 44.05 -17.73
N GLY A 246 -61.63 44.07 -18.90
CA GLY A 246 -61.58 42.93 -19.83
C GLY A 246 -60.15 42.58 -20.25
N GLU A 247 -59.34 43.58 -20.64
CA GLU A 247 -57.92 43.37 -20.97
C GLU A 247 -57.11 42.87 -19.75
N LYS A 248 -57.34 43.44 -18.56
CA LYS A 248 -56.67 42.98 -17.33
C LYS A 248 -57.05 41.55 -16.96
N PHE A 249 -58.31 41.15 -17.16
CA PHE A 249 -58.72 39.76 -16.94
C PHE A 249 -58.10 38.81 -17.97
N ALA A 250 -58.00 39.19 -19.24
CA ALA A 250 -57.29 38.37 -20.22
C ALA A 250 -55.83 38.13 -19.81
N GLN A 251 -55.13 39.17 -19.32
CA GLN A 251 -53.77 39.05 -18.80
C GLN A 251 -53.69 38.14 -17.56
N LEU A 252 -54.63 38.27 -16.62
CA LEU A 252 -54.69 37.39 -15.45
C LEU A 252 -54.95 35.93 -15.86
N SER A 253 -55.81 35.69 -16.86
CA SER A 253 -56.11 34.35 -17.36
C SER A 253 -54.87 33.67 -17.95
N ASP A 254 -54.08 34.40 -18.73
CA ASP A 254 -52.78 33.93 -19.25
C ASP A 254 -51.80 33.63 -18.09
N GLY A 255 -51.77 34.50 -17.08
CA GLY A 255 -50.97 34.31 -15.87
C GLY A 255 -51.33 33.03 -15.11
N TYR A 256 -52.62 32.77 -14.89
CA TYR A 256 -53.09 31.55 -14.23
C TYR A 256 -52.79 30.29 -15.04
N ALA A 257 -52.89 30.34 -16.38
CA ALA A 257 -52.53 29.22 -17.24
C ALA A 257 -51.04 28.88 -17.15
N LYS A 258 -50.16 29.90 -17.17
CA LYS A 258 -48.71 29.73 -16.97
C LYS A 258 -48.36 29.21 -15.58
N ASN A 259 -49.10 29.64 -14.56
CA ASN A 259 -48.93 29.09 -13.22
C ASN A 259 -49.28 27.61 -13.16
N THR A 260 -50.34 27.16 -13.85
CA THR A 260 -50.69 25.73 -13.92
C THR A 260 -49.54 24.92 -14.52
N GLU A 261 -48.98 25.35 -15.65
CA GLU A 261 -47.81 24.69 -16.26
C GLU A 261 -46.60 24.66 -15.31
N SER A 262 -46.36 25.74 -14.57
CA SER A 262 -45.26 25.81 -13.59
C SER A 262 -45.48 24.88 -12.40
N ILE A 263 -46.72 24.75 -11.92
CA ILE A 263 -47.10 23.86 -10.83
C ILE A 263 -46.96 22.39 -11.25
N ASP A 264 -47.40 22.04 -12.46
CA ASP A 264 -47.25 20.69 -13.01
C ASP A 264 -45.77 20.29 -13.08
N LYS A 265 -44.92 21.18 -13.59
CA LYS A 265 -43.46 20.96 -13.63
C LYS A 265 -42.86 20.82 -12.23
N THR A 266 -43.29 21.65 -11.28
CA THR A 266 -42.80 21.58 -9.89
C THR A 266 -43.22 20.26 -9.22
N THR A 267 -44.38 19.71 -9.58
CA THR A 267 -44.86 18.40 -9.12
C THR A 267 -43.96 17.28 -9.66
N GLU A 268 -43.63 17.32 -10.95
CA GLU A 268 -42.70 16.34 -11.57
C GLU A 268 -41.31 16.39 -10.92
N ASP A 269 -40.78 17.60 -10.67
CA ASP A 269 -39.50 17.78 -9.98
C ASP A 269 -39.53 17.22 -8.54
N ALA A 270 -40.65 17.42 -7.82
CA ALA A 270 -40.83 16.89 -6.46
C ALA A 270 -40.94 15.35 -6.45
N ASP A 271 -41.64 14.75 -7.42
CA ASP A 271 -41.69 13.30 -7.60
C ASP A 271 -40.29 12.72 -7.88
N GLY A 272 -39.52 13.38 -8.75
CA GLY A 272 -38.13 13.01 -9.05
C GLY A 272 -37.25 13.03 -7.80
N LEU A 273 -37.37 14.07 -6.96
CA LEU A 273 -36.61 14.16 -5.71
C LEU A 273 -37.02 13.10 -4.67
N THR A 274 -38.30 12.74 -4.57
CA THR A 274 -38.73 11.61 -3.73
C THR A 274 -38.05 10.31 -4.19
N GLY A 275 -37.95 10.08 -5.49
CA GLY A 275 -37.21 8.94 -6.06
C GLY A 275 -35.74 8.94 -5.66
N VAL A 276 -35.06 10.08 -5.79
CA VAL A 276 -33.65 10.23 -5.39
C VAL A 276 -33.44 9.91 -3.90
N PHE A 277 -34.32 10.37 -3.00
CA PHE A 277 -34.22 10.01 -1.58
C PHE A 277 -34.44 8.51 -1.36
N GLY A 278 -35.34 7.87 -2.12
CA GLY A 278 -35.51 6.42 -2.09
C GLY A 278 -34.23 5.68 -2.47
N ASP A 279 -33.61 6.05 -3.59
CA ASP A 279 -32.37 5.43 -4.09
C ASP A 279 -31.21 5.60 -3.10
N ILE A 280 -31.06 6.80 -2.50
CA ILE A 280 -30.04 7.03 -1.47
C ILE A 280 -30.31 6.17 -0.24
N GLY A 281 -31.57 6.03 0.17
CA GLY A 281 -31.96 5.20 1.31
C GLY A 281 -31.61 3.72 1.11
N GLU A 282 -31.87 3.19 -0.09
CA GLU A 282 -31.48 1.82 -0.46
C GLU A 282 -29.95 1.66 -0.46
N ALA A 283 -29.22 2.63 -1.02
CA ALA A 283 -27.76 2.60 -1.02
C ALA A 283 -27.17 2.59 0.40
N MET A 284 -27.72 3.40 1.33
CA MET A 284 -27.28 3.40 2.72
C MET A 284 -27.54 2.07 3.42
N ASN A 285 -28.72 1.47 3.19
CA ASN A 285 -29.05 0.13 3.71
C ASN A 285 -28.12 -0.96 3.15
N GLY A 286 -27.65 -0.82 1.90
CA GLY A 286 -26.68 -1.71 1.29
C GLY A 286 -25.25 -1.53 1.81
N LEU A 287 -24.87 -0.32 2.21
CA LEU A 287 -23.52 -0.01 2.72
C LEU A 287 -23.30 -0.43 4.17
N ALA A 288 -24.33 -0.41 5.03
CA ALA A 288 -24.23 -0.83 6.42
C ALA A 288 -23.62 -2.25 6.62
N PRO A 289 -24.13 -3.31 5.96
CA PRO A 289 -23.54 -4.65 6.10
C PRO A 289 -22.14 -4.75 5.49
N VAL A 290 -21.79 -3.90 4.52
CA VAL A 290 -20.43 -3.84 3.97
C VAL A 290 -19.46 -3.29 5.02
N ALA A 291 -19.84 -2.22 5.71
CA ALA A 291 -19.05 -1.66 6.80
C ALA A 291 -18.83 -2.67 7.94
N GLU A 292 -19.88 -3.39 8.35
CA GLU A 292 -19.77 -4.45 9.37
C GLU A 292 -18.85 -5.59 8.93
N LYS A 293 -19.00 -6.07 7.68
CA LYS A 293 -18.15 -7.14 7.13
C LYS A 293 -16.70 -6.69 7.03
N GLN A 294 -16.46 -5.43 6.69
CA GLN A 294 -15.11 -4.88 6.59
C GLN A 294 -14.46 -4.77 7.97
N ALA A 295 -15.20 -4.34 9.00
CA ALA A 295 -14.73 -4.34 10.39
C ALA A 295 -14.30 -5.74 10.85
N ALA A 296 -15.15 -6.75 10.65
CA ALA A 296 -14.83 -8.14 10.99
C ALA A 296 -13.61 -8.68 10.20
N SER A 297 -13.45 -8.25 8.95
CA SER A 297 -12.28 -8.62 8.14
C SER A 297 -11.00 -8.01 8.70
N PHE A 298 -11.03 -6.76 9.16
CA PHE A 298 -9.87 -6.12 9.78
C PHE A 298 -9.51 -6.71 11.13
N GLU A 299 -10.48 -7.10 11.96
CA GLU A 299 -10.21 -7.86 13.19
C GLU A 299 -9.50 -9.18 12.87
N GLY A 300 -9.95 -9.91 11.85
CA GLY A 300 -9.32 -11.16 11.40
C GLY A 300 -7.90 -10.96 10.87
N ILE A 301 -7.67 -9.90 10.09
CA ILE A 301 -6.32 -9.54 9.61
C ILE A 301 -5.42 -9.16 10.78
N SER A 302 -5.90 -8.36 11.72
CA SER A 302 -5.15 -7.95 12.91
C SER A 302 -4.70 -9.15 13.73
N ALA A 303 -5.59 -10.12 13.97
CA ALA A 303 -5.25 -11.37 14.66
C ALA A 303 -4.17 -12.15 13.89
N SER A 304 -4.33 -12.33 12.58
CA SER A 304 -3.36 -13.04 11.75
C SER A 304 -1.98 -12.35 11.70
N LEU A 305 -1.94 -11.02 11.72
CA LEU A 305 -0.69 -10.27 11.80
C LEU A 305 -0.04 -10.42 13.17
N HIS A 306 -0.81 -10.46 14.25
CA HIS A 306 -0.28 -10.73 15.59
C HIS A 306 0.36 -12.11 15.67
N ASP A 307 -0.32 -13.15 15.17
CA ASP A 307 0.25 -14.51 15.06
C ASP A 307 1.54 -14.51 14.22
N THR A 308 1.59 -13.70 13.16
CA THR A 308 2.78 -13.55 12.33
C THR A 308 3.94 -12.91 13.11
N VAL A 309 3.67 -11.91 13.96
CA VAL A 309 4.68 -11.32 14.85
C VAL A 309 5.24 -12.36 15.81
N GLU A 310 4.38 -13.15 16.46
CA GLU A 310 4.80 -14.22 17.38
C GLU A 310 5.66 -15.26 16.66
N ASN A 311 5.23 -15.71 15.48
CA ASN A 311 5.99 -16.64 14.66
C ASN A 311 7.37 -16.09 14.26
N ILE A 312 7.46 -14.81 13.91
CA ILE A 312 8.75 -14.17 13.58
C ILE A 312 9.66 -14.08 14.81
N GLN A 313 9.11 -13.85 15.99
CA GLN A 313 9.89 -13.85 17.23
C GLN A 313 10.43 -15.25 17.52
N ALA A 314 9.57 -16.28 17.49
CA ALA A 314 9.98 -17.67 17.68
C ALA A 314 11.07 -18.09 16.69
N VAL A 315 10.91 -17.79 15.41
CA VAL A 315 11.91 -18.16 14.40
C VAL A 315 13.22 -17.36 14.57
N ASN A 316 13.18 -16.10 15.02
CA ASN A 316 14.40 -15.36 15.35
C ASN A 316 15.15 -15.99 16.52
N GLU A 317 14.43 -16.43 17.56
CA GLU A 317 15.02 -17.16 18.69
C GLU A 317 15.64 -18.49 18.24
N ASP A 318 14.93 -19.27 17.43
CA ASP A 318 15.45 -20.52 16.86
C ASP A 318 16.69 -20.30 15.98
N THR A 319 16.67 -19.25 15.17
CA THR A 319 17.82 -18.86 14.33
C THR A 319 19.03 -18.53 15.21
N ARG A 320 18.81 -17.84 16.34
CA ARG A 320 19.85 -17.56 17.33
C ARG A 320 20.38 -18.81 18.00
N GLY A 321 19.50 -19.70 18.47
CA GLY A 321 19.91 -20.97 19.07
C GLY A 321 20.72 -21.82 18.08
N CYS A 322 20.29 -21.91 16.82
CA CYS A 322 21.02 -22.61 15.77
C CYS A 322 22.39 -21.98 15.50
N ASN A 323 22.46 -20.64 15.47
CA ASN A 323 23.70 -19.93 15.23
C ASN A 323 24.73 -20.18 16.35
N ASP A 324 24.29 -20.15 17.61
CA ASP A 324 25.12 -20.44 18.79
C ASP A 324 25.62 -21.90 18.78
N ALA A 325 24.77 -22.85 18.40
CA ALA A 325 25.14 -24.26 18.28
C ALA A 325 26.18 -24.50 17.17
N ILE A 326 26.01 -23.84 16.01
CA ILE A 326 26.99 -23.89 14.91
C ILE A 326 28.30 -23.27 15.34
N PHE A 327 28.28 -22.13 16.03
CA PHE A 327 29.50 -21.48 16.51
C PHE A 327 30.30 -22.37 17.46
N ASN A 328 29.63 -22.99 18.43
CA ASN A 328 30.26 -23.94 19.33
C ASN A 328 30.85 -25.15 18.61
N SER A 329 30.17 -25.64 17.57
CA SER A 329 30.64 -26.73 16.72
C SER A 329 31.86 -26.31 15.92
N LEU A 330 31.83 -25.13 15.27
CA LEU A 330 32.96 -24.55 14.54
C LEU A 330 34.21 -24.46 15.41
N ARG A 331 34.08 -24.00 16.66
CA ARG A 331 35.21 -23.93 17.59
C ARG A 331 35.81 -25.31 17.87
N LYS A 332 34.98 -26.27 18.29
CA LYS A 332 35.44 -27.63 18.63
C LYS A 332 36.07 -28.34 17.43
N ILE A 333 35.47 -28.24 16.25
CA ILE A 333 35.96 -28.88 15.03
C ILE A 333 37.26 -28.21 14.57
N ASN A 334 37.37 -26.89 14.71
CA ASN A 334 38.61 -26.18 14.41
C ASN A 334 39.74 -26.56 15.38
N ASP A 335 39.43 -26.74 16.67
CA ASP A 335 40.39 -27.23 17.67
C ASP A 335 40.87 -28.65 17.33
N MET A 336 39.96 -29.54 16.89
CA MET A 336 40.32 -30.88 16.41
C MET A 336 41.24 -30.82 15.19
N ARG A 337 40.88 -30.03 14.16
CA ARG A 337 41.70 -29.83 12.96
C ARG A 337 43.09 -29.29 13.31
N ALA A 338 43.15 -28.29 14.19
CA ALA A 338 44.41 -27.73 14.66
C ALA A 338 45.26 -28.75 15.42
N GLY A 339 44.63 -29.70 16.12
CA GLY A 339 45.31 -30.82 16.76
C GLY A 339 45.98 -31.77 15.76
N LEU A 340 45.29 -32.13 14.68
CA LEU A 340 45.84 -33.03 13.64
C LEU A 340 46.94 -32.36 12.83
N LEU A 341 46.82 -31.06 12.57
CA LEU A 341 47.83 -30.27 11.86
C LEU A 341 49.10 -29.99 12.67
N LYS A 342 49.21 -30.49 13.91
CA LYS A 342 50.48 -30.50 14.66
C LYS A 342 51.43 -31.61 14.20
N TYR A 343 50.90 -32.61 13.51
CA TYR A 343 51.67 -33.67 12.91
C TYR A 343 52.18 -33.23 11.54
N ASP A 344 53.39 -33.65 11.17
CA ASP A 344 53.98 -33.35 9.87
C ASP A 344 53.36 -34.29 8.83
N LEU A 345 52.15 -33.94 8.38
CA LEU A 345 51.38 -34.69 7.38
C LEU A 345 51.84 -34.33 5.96
N PRO A 346 51.89 -35.29 5.02
CA PRO A 346 52.33 -35.07 3.64
C PRO A 346 51.27 -34.35 2.78
N LEU A 347 50.97 -33.10 3.12
CA LEU A 347 49.95 -32.27 2.47
C LEU A 347 50.37 -31.87 1.06
N GLN A 348 49.50 -32.10 0.07
CA GLN A 348 49.69 -31.61 -1.28
C GLN A 348 49.26 -30.15 -1.40
N SER A 349 49.69 -29.45 -2.45
CA SER A 349 49.34 -28.03 -2.65
C SER A 349 47.83 -27.77 -2.69
N ASN A 350 47.05 -28.71 -3.22
CA ASN A 350 45.58 -28.63 -3.22
C ASN A 350 44.98 -28.74 -1.82
N ASP A 351 45.55 -29.56 -0.94
CA ASP A 351 45.13 -29.68 0.46
C ASP A 351 45.39 -28.36 1.21
N ILE A 352 46.54 -27.73 0.95
CA ILE A 352 46.89 -26.44 1.54
C ILE A 352 45.92 -25.34 1.08
N ILE A 353 45.51 -25.35 -0.19
CA ILE A 353 44.50 -24.43 -0.73
C ILE A 353 43.15 -24.65 -0.04
N ASP A 354 42.70 -25.90 0.13
CA ASP A 354 41.44 -26.21 0.81
C ASP A 354 41.44 -25.82 2.29
N LEU A 355 42.56 -26.04 2.99
CA LEU A 355 42.75 -25.57 4.37
C LEU A 355 42.70 -24.04 4.45
N ALA A 356 43.36 -23.35 3.50
CA ALA A 356 43.39 -21.89 3.43
C ALA A 356 41.99 -21.30 3.14
N LYS A 357 41.19 -21.93 2.27
CA LYS A 357 39.80 -21.54 2.02
C LYS A 357 38.96 -21.61 3.29
N THR A 358 39.10 -22.68 4.06
CA THR A 358 38.36 -22.85 5.31
C THR A 358 38.82 -21.85 6.38
N ASP A 359 40.12 -21.63 6.53
CA ASP A 359 40.68 -20.61 7.45
C ASP A 359 40.16 -19.21 7.11
N HIS A 360 40.05 -18.90 5.83
CA HIS A 360 39.45 -17.66 5.34
C HIS A 360 37.95 -17.56 5.68
N MET A 361 37.18 -18.63 5.46
CA MET A 361 35.76 -18.65 5.82
C MET A 361 35.52 -18.57 7.33
N LEU A 362 36.42 -19.10 8.15
CA LEU A 362 36.37 -18.94 9.60
C LEU A 362 36.49 -17.47 10.03
N TRP A 363 37.24 -16.63 9.30
CA TRP A 363 37.27 -15.19 9.55
C TRP A 363 35.91 -14.53 9.28
N LEU A 364 35.26 -14.85 8.16
CA LEU A 364 33.91 -14.36 7.88
C LEU A 364 32.91 -14.82 8.95
N ALA A 365 33.01 -16.08 9.39
CA ALA A 365 32.21 -16.60 10.49
C ALA A 365 32.45 -15.82 11.79
N ARG A 366 33.70 -15.47 12.14
CA ARG A 366 33.99 -14.65 13.33
C ARG A 366 33.35 -13.26 13.27
N VAL A 367 33.41 -12.60 12.12
CA VAL A 367 32.75 -11.29 11.91
C VAL A 367 31.24 -11.42 12.10
N ASN A 368 30.61 -12.46 11.54
CA ASN A 368 29.20 -12.73 11.77
C ASN A 368 28.92 -12.97 13.26
N GLN A 369 29.68 -13.80 13.95
CA GLN A 369 29.48 -14.10 15.38
C GLN A 369 29.65 -12.87 16.29
N MET A 370 30.54 -11.95 15.93
CA MET A 370 30.66 -10.66 16.59
C MET A 370 29.38 -9.84 16.47
N MET A 371 28.73 -9.81 15.31
CA MET A 371 27.46 -9.10 15.13
C MET A 371 26.36 -9.64 16.08
N TRP A 372 26.43 -10.93 16.43
CA TRP A 372 25.51 -11.62 17.34
C TRP A 372 25.87 -11.44 18.82
N GLY A 373 27.08 -10.92 19.11
CA GLY A 373 27.61 -10.73 20.45
C GLY A 373 28.28 -11.96 21.05
N ASN A 374 28.54 -12.99 20.24
CA ASN A 374 29.10 -14.26 20.71
C ASN A 374 30.63 -14.26 20.80
N LEU A 375 31.28 -13.29 20.15
CA LEU A 375 32.73 -13.20 20.05
C LEU A 375 33.17 -11.74 19.97
N ASP A 376 34.34 -11.44 20.55
CA ASP A 376 35.05 -10.17 20.37
C ASP A 376 36.39 -10.48 19.67
N PRO A 377 36.43 -10.48 18.33
CA PRO A 377 37.64 -10.79 17.59
C PRO A 377 38.68 -9.67 17.73
N ASP A 378 39.95 -10.03 17.78
CA ASP A 378 41.03 -9.04 17.75
C ASP A 378 41.16 -8.41 16.34
N PRO A 379 41.01 -7.08 16.19
CA PRO A 379 41.13 -6.40 14.90
C PRO A 379 42.55 -6.46 14.32
N ASP A 380 43.58 -6.57 15.16
CA ASP A 380 44.97 -6.61 14.69
C ASP A 380 45.30 -8.00 14.14
N ALA A 381 44.80 -9.06 14.80
CA ALA A 381 44.83 -10.41 14.24
C ALA A 381 44.07 -10.51 12.90
N ALA A 382 42.98 -9.77 12.73
CA ALA A 382 42.26 -9.70 11.46
C ALA A 382 43.05 -8.93 10.38
N ALA A 383 43.82 -7.92 10.76
CA ALA A 383 44.64 -7.12 9.83
C ALA A 383 45.91 -7.85 9.37
N ASP A 384 46.40 -8.84 10.13
CA ASP A 384 47.60 -9.63 9.81
C ASP A 384 47.34 -10.71 8.74
N TYR A 385 47.05 -10.26 7.52
CA TYR A 385 46.82 -11.13 6.37
C TYR A 385 48.09 -11.88 5.92
N ALA A 386 49.28 -11.39 6.29
CA ALA A 386 50.56 -11.95 5.86
C ALA A 386 50.94 -13.20 6.66
N ASN A 387 50.66 -13.24 7.96
CA ASN A 387 50.99 -14.39 8.80
C ASN A 387 49.90 -15.49 8.85
N CYS A 388 48.75 -15.26 8.23
CA CYS A 388 47.73 -16.31 8.08
C CYS A 388 48.23 -17.44 7.14
N ARG A 389 47.60 -18.62 7.19
CA ARG A 389 47.99 -19.78 6.36
C ARG A 389 48.04 -19.42 4.88
N LEU A 390 47.03 -18.69 4.40
CA LEU A 390 46.94 -18.23 3.02
C LEU A 390 48.06 -17.23 2.68
N GLY A 391 48.35 -16.27 3.55
CA GLY A 391 49.44 -15.29 3.36
C GLY A 391 50.81 -15.95 3.27
N LYS A 392 51.10 -16.90 4.16
CA LYS A 392 52.35 -17.69 4.15
C LYS A 392 52.48 -18.54 2.89
N TRP A 393 51.42 -19.24 2.50
CA TRP A 393 51.40 -20.00 1.24
C TRP A 393 51.57 -19.07 0.02
N TYR A 394 50.88 -17.92 0.02
CA TYR A 394 50.94 -16.94 -1.06
C TYR A 394 52.37 -16.45 -1.27
N ALA A 395 53.08 -16.04 -0.22
CA ALA A 395 54.46 -15.54 -0.32
C ALA A 395 55.49 -16.65 -0.60
N GLY A 396 55.21 -17.88 -0.18
CA GLY A 396 56.10 -19.04 -0.31
C GLY A 396 55.82 -19.89 -1.55
N GLU A 397 55.25 -21.08 -1.33
CA GLU A 397 55.01 -22.10 -2.36
C GLU A 397 54.08 -21.60 -3.49
N GLY A 398 53.02 -20.88 -3.13
CA GLY A 398 52.06 -20.34 -4.08
C GLY A 398 52.73 -19.43 -5.12
N ARG A 399 53.69 -18.59 -4.69
CA ARG A 399 54.49 -17.75 -5.60
C ARG A 399 55.35 -18.58 -6.55
N LYS A 400 56.00 -19.61 -6.02
CA LYS A 400 56.91 -20.47 -6.78
C LYS A 400 56.17 -21.25 -7.88
N ARG A 401 54.99 -21.78 -7.56
CA ARG A 401 54.19 -22.61 -8.50
C ARG A 401 53.28 -21.78 -9.40
N TYR A 402 52.57 -20.79 -8.85
CA TYR A 402 51.47 -20.11 -9.55
C TYR A 402 51.74 -18.63 -9.84
N GLY A 403 52.91 -18.09 -9.50
CA GLY A 403 53.21 -16.65 -9.57
C GLY A 403 53.05 -15.99 -10.94
N SER A 404 53.16 -16.77 -12.03
CA SER A 404 52.97 -16.30 -13.41
C SER A 404 51.49 -16.22 -13.83
N THR A 405 50.59 -16.84 -13.09
CA THR A 405 49.18 -17.01 -13.47
C THR A 405 48.34 -15.79 -13.08
N GLN A 406 47.27 -15.50 -13.84
CA GLN A 406 46.37 -14.38 -13.52
C GLN A 406 45.60 -14.60 -12.21
N PRO A 407 45.01 -15.79 -11.94
CA PRO A 407 44.30 -16.05 -10.68
C PRO A 407 45.14 -15.80 -9.42
N TYR A 408 46.44 -16.12 -9.45
CA TYR A 408 47.34 -15.82 -8.33
C TYR A 408 47.57 -14.32 -8.12
N ARG A 409 47.70 -13.53 -9.20
CA ARG A 409 47.83 -12.07 -9.08
C ARG A 409 46.57 -11.44 -8.50
N ASP A 410 45.40 -11.90 -8.95
CA ASP A 410 44.11 -11.41 -8.49
C ASP A 410 43.88 -11.73 -6.99
N LEU A 411 44.33 -12.90 -6.53
CA LEU A 411 44.21 -13.36 -5.14
C LEU A 411 44.88 -12.40 -4.14
N GLY A 412 46.08 -11.89 -4.43
CA GLY A 412 46.82 -11.03 -3.49
C GLY A 412 46.05 -9.77 -3.12
N GLY A 413 45.50 -9.09 -4.12
CA GLY A 413 44.76 -7.83 -3.92
C GLY A 413 43.38 -8.02 -3.28
N CYS A 414 42.66 -9.11 -3.56
CA CYS A 414 41.37 -9.37 -2.90
C CYS A 414 41.54 -9.87 -1.46
N HIS A 415 42.57 -10.66 -1.18
CA HIS A 415 42.83 -11.21 0.16
C HIS A 415 43.18 -10.12 1.19
N GLU A 416 44.06 -9.17 0.85
CA GLU A 416 44.38 -8.04 1.74
C GLU A 416 43.15 -7.16 2.00
N ARG A 417 42.38 -6.84 0.94
CA ARG A 417 41.16 -6.03 1.07
C ARG A 417 40.14 -6.69 1.98
N PHE A 418 39.96 -8.01 1.89
CA PHE A 418 39.08 -8.76 2.79
C PHE A 418 39.51 -8.60 4.25
N HIS A 419 40.76 -8.88 4.57
CA HIS A 419 41.28 -8.82 5.94
C HIS A 419 41.18 -7.40 6.53
N ARG A 420 41.50 -6.37 5.73
CA ARG A 420 41.32 -4.98 6.13
C ARG A 420 39.85 -4.65 6.40
N ALA A 421 38.94 -5.10 5.53
CA ALA A 421 37.50 -4.88 5.72
C ALA A 421 36.97 -5.58 6.99
N CYS A 422 37.44 -6.80 7.30
CA CYS A 422 37.14 -7.48 8.56
C CYS A 422 37.65 -6.67 9.76
N ALA A 423 38.91 -6.24 9.75
CA ALA A 423 39.50 -5.45 10.83
C ALA A 423 38.75 -4.13 11.06
N ASP A 424 38.35 -3.45 9.99
CA ASP A 424 37.61 -2.19 10.08
C ASP A 424 36.19 -2.38 10.61
N ALA A 425 35.51 -3.48 10.23
CA ALA A 425 34.20 -3.84 10.79
C ALA A 425 34.30 -4.18 12.29
N ILE A 426 35.35 -4.91 12.70
CA ILE A 426 35.63 -5.23 14.11
C ILE A 426 35.86 -3.94 14.90
N ARG A 427 36.74 -3.05 14.43
CA ARG A 427 36.99 -1.75 15.08
C ARG A 427 35.73 -0.91 15.21
N ALA A 428 34.89 -0.88 14.16
CA ALA A 428 33.62 -0.17 14.21
C ALA A 428 32.69 -0.74 15.28
N TYR A 429 32.59 -2.07 15.38
CA TYR A 429 31.78 -2.76 16.39
C TYR A 429 32.30 -2.49 17.81
N SER A 430 33.59 -2.69 18.08
CA SER A 430 34.20 -2.48 19.40
C SER A 430 34.17 -1.01 19.84
N SER A 431 34.08 -0.06 18.89
CA SER A 431 33.87 1.36 19.17
C SER A 431 32.39 1.74 19.40
N GLY A 432 31.49 0.77 19.54
CA GLY A 432 30.06 0.97 19.76
C GLY A 432 29.24 1.34 18.52
N LYS A 433 29.84 1.37 17.31
CA LYS A 433 29.18 1.75 16.05
C LYS A 433 28.64 0.51 15.33
N LYS A 434 27.71 -0.21 15.97
CA LYS A 434 27.19 -1.49 15.49
C LYS A 434 26.51 -1.41 14.12
N GLU A 435 25.78 -0.34 13.85
CA GLU A 435 25.09 -0.10 12.57
C GLU A 435 26.10 0.06 11.44
N LYS A 436 27.19 0.79 11.71
CA LYS A 436 28.29 0.96 10.75
C LYS A 436 28.97 -0.39 10.47
N ALA A 437 29.24 -1.18 11.51
CA ALA A 437 29.82 -2.52 11.34
C ALA A 437 28.89 -3.43 10.51
N SER A 438 27.59 -3.43 10.80
CA SER A 438 26.56 -4.18 10.06
C SER A 438 26.55 -3.83 8.57
N ALA A 439 26.58 -2.53 8.25
CA ALA A 439 26.60 -2.04 6.87
C ALA A 439 27.85 -2.47 6.06
N MET A 440 28.94 -2.86 6.73
CA MET A 440 30.16 -3.33 6.08
C MET A 440 30.14 -4.82 5.74
N VAL A 441 29.31 -5.62 6.42
CA VAL A 441 29.24 -7.09 6.26
C VAL A 441 28.95 -7.53 4.81
N PRO A 442 28.01 -6.93 4.06
CA PRO A 442 27.77 -7.30 2.67
C PRO A 442 29.00 -7.14 1.77
N GLY A 443 29.80 -6.08 2.01
CA GLY A 443 31.05 -5.85 1.30
C GLY A 443 32.11 -6.92 1.62
N ILE A 444 32.20 -7.33 2.89
CA ILE A 444 33.10 -8.41 3.33
C ILE A 444 32.71 -9.74 2.65
N ILE A 445 31.42 -10.07 2.58
CA ILE A 445 30.93 -11.28 1.88
C ILE A 445 31.30 -11.25 0.40
N SER A 446 31.19 -10.09 -0.26
CA SER A 446 31.60 -9.92 -1.66
C SER A 446 33.09 -10.18 -1.86
N LEU A 447 33.94 -9.59 -1.01
CA LEU A 447 35.40 -9.79 -1.06
C LEU A 447 35.77 -11.25 -0.76
N SER A 448 35.07 -11.90 0.17
CA SER A 448 35.30 -13.33 0.44
C SER A 448 35.00 -14.19 -0.78
N LYS A 449 33.90 -13.92 -1.50
CA LYS A 449 33.57 -14.60 -2.75
C LYS A 449 34.64 -14.40 -3.83
N GLU A 450 35.25 -13.22 -3.91
CA GLU A 450 36.38 -12.97 -4.81
C GLU A 450 37.60 -13.84 -4.46
N VAL A 451 37.97 -13.92 -3.17
CA VAL A 451 39.08 -14.75 -2.69
C VAL A 451 38.83 -16.23 -2.99
N LEU A 452 37.63 -16.75 -2.69
CA LEU A 452 37.29 -18.15 -2.96
C LEU A 452 37.34 -18.48 -4.44
N ARG A 453 36.80 -17.61 -5.31
CA ARG A 453 36.86 -17.80 -6.78
C ARG A 453 38.30 -17.83 -7.29
N ALA A 454 39.17 -16.97 -6.77
CA ALA A 454 40.58 -16.96 -7.16
C ALA A 454 41.27 -18.26 -6.73
N LEU A 455 41.01 -18.75 -5.52
CA LEU A 455 41.54 -20.04 -5.03
C LEU A 455 41.02 -21.24 -5.83
N ASP A 456 39.73 -21.27 -6.17
CA ASP A 456 39.15 -22.30 -7.03
C ASP A 456 39.76 -22.29 -8.44
N ALA A 457 39.97 -21.09 -9.00
CA ALA A 457 40.63 -20.94 -10.28
C ALA A 457 42.09 -21.43 -10.24
N ILE A 458 42.83 -21.15 -9.16
CA ILE A 458 44.21 -21.67 -8.99
C ILE A 458 44.21 -23.19 -8.87
N LYS A 459 43.31 -23.77 -8.08
CA LYS A 459 43.19 -25.22 -7.87
C LYS A 459 42.90 -25.98 -9.18
N ALA A 460 42.18 -25.34 -10.11
CA ALA A 460 41.87 -25.90 -11.42
C ALA A 460 43.05 -25.88 -12.41
N LEU A 461 44.13 -25.14 -12.13
CA LEU A 461 45.30 -25.09 -12.99
C LEU A 461 46.12 -26.38 -12.84
N ARG A 462 46.38 -27.04 -13.97
CA ARG A 462 47.39 -28.09 -14.05
C ARG A 462 48.74 -27.43 -14.31
N VAL A 463 49.42 -27.00 -13.24
CA VAL A 463 50.77 -26.39 -13.29
C VAL A 463 51.81 -27.36 -12.77
#